data_AF-A0A0R2LID5-F1
#
_entry.id   AF-A0A0R2LID5-F1
#
_cell.length_a   1.000
_cell.length_b   1.000
_cell.length_c   1.000
_cell.angle_alpha   90.00
_cell.angle_beta   90.00
_cell.angle_gamma   90.00
#
_symmetry.space_group_name_H-M   'P 1'
#
loop_
_entity.id
_entity.type
_entity.pdbx_description
1 polymer ?
#
loop_
_entity_poly.entity_id
_entity_poly.type
_entity_poly.pdbx_seq_one_letter_code
_entity_poly.pdbx_strand_id
1 'polypeptide(L)'
;MPQKLNNEWRFQIKNAENVNQKYGGTIGNLTLTKYNSEMSNKSFSEKKNFYIKSNVTLTRKIGKHFDKWGKYEIMGRSAKLADELIDIYPRPQEEKINVGISGEHPINDEVNVTGQKPVKIIIQSQEYRLTTWSNALVTFLNYIWDNDSGAYQIIKNNKSLKRLFSSNLRNPKKLQNGELIETNYSAEAILALLGKMAEVCGIQDEVSYVIK
;
A
#
# COMPACT_ATOMS: atom_id res chain seq x y z
N MET A 1 23.08 22.23 -8.83
CA MET A 1 24.37 21.72 -8.30
C MET A 1 24.83 20.56 -9.17
N PRO A 2 26.14 20.47 -9.47
CA PRO A 2 26.74 19.30 -10.10
C PRO A 2 26.75 18.08 -9.16
N GLN A 3 26.94 16.88 -9.71
CA GLN A 3 27.14 15.67 -8.91
C GLN A 3 28.37 15.77 -8.00
N LYS A 4 29.49 16.31 -8.52
CA LYS A 4 30.71 16.58 -7.74
C LYS A 4 30.87 18.08 -7.53
N LEU A 5 30.93 18.53 -6.28
CA LEU A 5 31.13 19.95 -5.98
C LEU A 5 32.59 20.37 -6.16
N ASN A 6 32.79 21.54 -6.77
CA ASN A 6 34.07 22.23 -6.77
C ASN A 6 34.17 23.19 -5.56
N ASN A 7 35.31 23.87 -5.39
CA ASN A 7 35.52 24.77 -4.26
C ASN A 7 34.59 25.98 -4.25
N GLU A 8 34.16 26.46 -5.42
CA GLU A 8 33.24 27.59 -5.51
C GLU A 8 31.84 27.23 -4.97
N TRP A 9 31.35 26.03 -5.29
CA TRP A 9 30.11 25.50 -4.70
C TRP A 9 30.21 25.35 -3.17
N ARG A 10 31.36 24.90 -2.65
CA ARG A 10 31.61 24.78 -1.20
C ARG A 10 31.66 26.14 -0.50
N PHE A 11 32.16 27.16 -1.20
CA PHE A 11 32.21 28.53 -0.68
C PHE A 11 30.82 29.18 -0.68
N GLN A 12 30.04 29.00 -1.74
CA GLN A 12 28.72 29.64 -1.90
C GLN A 12 27.62 28.99 -1.04
N ILE A 13 27.76 27.71 -0.68
CA ILE A 13 26.73 26.96 0.04
C ILE A 13 27.29 26.47 1.38
N LYS A 14 26.69 26.94 2.48
CA LYS A 14 26.97 26.38 3.81
C LYS A 14 26.57 24.90 3.86
N ASN A 15 27.46 24.04 4.35
CA ASN A 15 27.29 22.58 4.38
C ASN A 15 26.99 21.98 2.99
N ALA A 16 27.69 22.46 1.96
CA ALA A 16 27.44 22.14 0.56
C ALA A 16 27.27 20.64 0.27
N GLU A 17 28.07 19.78 0.90
CA GLU A 17 27.99 18.33 0.66
C GLU A 17 26.71 17.70 1.19
N ASN A 18 26.25 18.10 2.38
CA ASN A 18 24.97 17.63 2.91
C ASN A 18 23.80 18.13 2.03
N VAL A 19 23.89 19.38 1.55
CA VAL A 19 22.90 19.96 0.64
C VAL A 19 22.89 19.19 -0.70
N ASN A 20 24.05 18.87 -1.27
CA ASN A 20 24.13 18.10 -2.51
C ASN A 20 23.61 16.67 -2.33
N GLN A 21 24.01 15.99 -1.26
CA GLN A 21 23.51 14.65 -0.95
C GLN A 21 21.98 14.60 -0.89
N LYS A 22 21.35 15.59 -0.25
CA LYS A 22 19.90 15.61 -0.06
C LYS A 22 19.12 16.11 -1.28
N TYR A 23 19.66 17.10 -2.00
CA TYR A 23 18.89 17.82 -3.03
C TYR A 23 19.44 17.65 -4.46
N GLY A 24 20.67 17.16 -4.62
CA GLY A 24 21.35 17.02 -5.91
C GLY A 24 20.63 16.11 -6.90
N GLY A 25 20.01 15.03 -6.41
CA GLY A 25 19.21 14.10 -7.21
C GLY A 25 17.72 14.45 -7.35
N THR A 26 17.27 15.57 -6.78
CA THR A 26 15.83 15.92 -6.80
C THR A 26 15.42 16.57 -8.11
N ILE A 27 14.15 16.41 -8.50
CA ILE A 27 13.60 16.96 -9.75
C ILE A 27 13.84 18.47 -9.89
N GLY A 28 13.81 19.21 -8.76
CA GLY A 28 14.12 20.63 -8.69
C GLY A 28 15.56 20.98 -9.03
N ASN A 29 16.53 20.07 -8.89
CA ASN A 29 17.93 20.29 -9.28
C ASN A 29 18.24 19.79 -10.71
N LEU A 30 17.47 18.83 -11.22
CA LEU A 30 17.72 18.21 -12.51
C LEU A 30 17.40 19.16 -13.68
N THR A 31 18.25 19.12 -14.70
CA THR A 31 18.12 19.89 -15.95
C THR A 31 18.28 18.98 -17.15
N LEU A 32 17.47 19.16 -18.18
CA LEU A 32 17.66 18.50 -19.47
C LEU A 32 18.51 19.39 -20.38
N THR A 33 19.64 18.87 -20.82
CA THR A 33 20.64 19.60 -21.62
C THR A 33 21.55 18.64 -22.37
N LYS A 34 21.99 19.05 -23.57
CA LYS A 34 23.04 18.34 -24.34
C LYS A 34 24.46 18.78 -23.97
N TYR A 35 24.59 19.89 -23.23
CA TYR A 35 25.89 20.51 -22.90
C TYR A 35 26.43 20.09 -21.53
N ASN A 36 26.10 18.87 -21.08
CA ASN A 36 26.44 18.43 -19.72
C ASN A 36 27.97 18.32 -19.54
N SER A 37 28.68 17.87 -20.57
CA SER A 37 30.13 17.71 -20.56
C SER A 37 30.85 19.06 -20.42
N GLU A 38 30.39 20.09 -21.12
CA GLU A 38 30.97 21.44 -21.13
C GLU A 38 30.64 22.24 -19.86
N MET A 39 29.50 21.94 -19.23
CA MET A 39 29.10 22.52 -17.96
C MET A 39 29.81 21.87 -16.77
N SER A 40 29.98 20.53 -16.77
CA SER A 40 30.69 19.77 -15.74
C SER A 40 30.39 20.28 -14.31
N ASN A 41 31.43 20.55 -13.51
CA ASN A 41 31.35 21.07 -12.14
C ASN A 41 31.46 22.60 -12.05
N LYS A 42 31.25 23.32 -13.15
CA LYS A 42 31.25 24.80 -13.17
C LYS A 42 30.28 25.41 -12.16
N SER A 43 30.53 26.67 -11.82
CA SER A 43 29.69 27.41 -10.89
C SER A 43 28.28 27.63 -11.43
N PHE A 44 27.36 28.03 -10.57
CA PHE A 44 26.02 28.35 -11.02
C PHE A 44 26.01 29.52 -12.02
N SER A 45 26.81 30.56 -11.76
CA SER A 45 26.91 31.74 -12.62
C SER A 45 27.34 31.36 -14.03
N GLU A 46 28.37 30.51 -14.15
CA GLU A 46 28.82 30.00 -15.45
C GLU A 46 27.76 29.15 -16.14
N LYS A 47 27.10 28.25 -15.39
CA LYS A 47 26.03 27.38 -15.92
C LYS A 47 24.81 28.17 -16.39
N LYS A 48 24.51 29.31 -15.77
CA LYS A 48 23.41 30.21 -16.16
C LYS A 48 23.47 30.58 -17.64
N ASN A 49 24.67 30.83 -18.17
CA ASN A 49 24.88 31.16 -19.59
C ASN A 49 24.49 30.02 -20.55
N PHE A 50 24.68 28.77 -20.15
CA PHE A 50 24.24 27.60 -20.91
C PHE A 50 22.73 27.41 -20.79
N TYR A 51 22.18 27.59 -19.57
CA TYR A 51 20.76 27.43 -19.32
C TYR A 51 19.91 28.41 -20.12
N ILE A 52 20.27 29.69 -20.16
CA ILE A 52 19.54 30.72 -20.92
C ILE A 52 19.44 30.38 -22.42
N LYS A 53 20.46 29.71 -22.97
CA LYS A 53 20.54 29.27 -24.38
C LYS A 53 19.89 27.90 -24.64
N SER A 54 19.41 27.21 -23.61
CA SER A 54 18.82 25.87 -23.77
C SER A 54 17.52 25.93 -24.57
N ASN A 55 17.31 24.97 -25.47
CA ASN A 55 16.04 24.79 -26.18
C ASN A 55 14.94 24.24 -25.27
N VAL A 56 15.30 23.56 -24.17
CA VAL A 56 14.33 23.03 -23.20
C VAL A 56 13.86 24.17 -22.30
N THR A 57 12.57 24.53 -22.41
CA THR A 57 11.96 25.63 -21.65
C THR A 57 12.18 25.50 -20.15
N LEU A 58 12.06 24.29 -19.61
CA LEU A 58 12.23 24.02 -18.19
C LEU A 58 13.65 24.34 -17.68
N THR A 59 14.68 23.99 -18.46
CA THR A 59 16.08 24.34 -18.17
C THR A 59 16.33 25.84 -18.38
N ARG A 60 15.75 26.43 -19.42
CA ARG A 60 15.88 27.86 -19.72
C ARG A 60 15.29 28.76 -18.63
N LYS A 61 14.17 28.37 -18.02
CA LYS A 61 13.57 29.05 -16.87
C LYS A 61 14.56 29.17 -15.69
N ILE A 62 15.40 28.16 -15.45
CA ILE A 62 16.42 28.21 -14.39
C ILE A 62 17.38 29.36 -14.64
N GLY A 63 17.92 29.44 -15.85
CA GLY A 63 18.87 30.49 -16.23
C GLY A 63 18.28 31.89 -16.21
N LYS A 64 16.97 32.04 -16.43
CA LYS A 64 16.29 33.35 -16.47
C LYS A 64 15.82 33.86 -15.11
N HIS A 65 15.42 32.97 -14.20
CA HIS A 65 14.67 33.36 -13.00
C HIS A 65 15.43 33.21 -11.69
N PHE A 66 16.63 32.64 -11.71
CA PHE A 66 17.41 32.42 -10.50
C PHE A 66 18.79 33.08 -10.61
N ASP A 67 19.14 33.85 -9.60
CA ASP A 67 20.45 34.52 -9.49
C ASP A 67 21.45 33.71 -8.66
N LYS A 68 20.94 32.86 -7.78
CA LYS A 68 21.72 31.89 -7.01
C LYS A 68 21.06 30.53 -7.11
N TRP A 69 21.80 29.50 -6.70
CA TRP A 69 21.30 28.14 -6.73
C TRP A 69 21.75 27.39 -5.49
N GLY A 70 20.81 27.06 -4.63
CA GLY A 70 21.06 26.27 -3.44
C GLY A 70 19.81 25.55 -2.99
N LYS A 71 19.82 25.15 -1.71
CA LYS A 71 18.73 24.40 -1.08
C LYS A 71 17.35 25.02 -1.36
N TYR A 72 17.19 26.31 -1.11
CA TYR A 72 15.88 26.96 -1.14
C TYR A 72 15.32 27.07 -2.56
N GLU A 73 16.18 27.37 -3.54
CA GLU A 73 15.78 27.46 -4.94
C GLU A 73 15.40 26.09 -5.50
N ILE A 74 16.16 25.05 -5.16
CA ILE A 74 15.87 23.67 -5.55
C ILE A 74 14.54 23.21 -4.94
N MET A 75 14.32 23.45 -3.65
CA MET A 75 13.08 23.08 -2.98
C MET A 75 11.87 23.80 -3.58
N GLY A 76 11.97 25.12 -3.79
CA GLY A 76 10.88 25.91 -4.38
C GLY A 76 10.56 25.47 -5.80
N ARG A 77 11.58 25.12 -6.60
CA ARG A 77 11.36 24.58 -7.94
C ARG A 77 10.77 23.16 -7.90
N SER A 78 11.22 22.30 -6.99
CA SER A 78 10.64 20.96 -6.82
C SER A 78 9.15 21.02 -6.51
N ALA A 79 8.73 21.93 -5.62
CA ALA A 79 7.32 22.10 -5.27
C ALA A 79 6.49 22.51 -6.50
N LYS A 80 6.93 23.55 -7.23
CA LYS A 80 6.25 23.98 -8.46
C LYS A 80 6.13 22.88 -9.51
N LEU A 81 7.17 22.07 -9.68
CA LEU A 81 7.13 20.96 -10.63
C LEU A 81 6.21 19.83 -10.18
N ALA A 82 6.09 19.61 -8.87
CA ALA A 82 5.14 18.64 -8.34
C ALA A 82 3.70 19.10 -8.59
N ASP A 83 3.40 20.38 -8.37
CA ASP A 83 2.08 20.96 -8.65
C ASP A 83 1.74 20.85 -10.15
N GLU A 84 2.67 21.26 -11.04
CA GLU A 84 2.51 21.10 -12.50
C GLU A 84 2.29 19.62 -12.89
N LEU A 85 2.96 18.67 -12.22
CA LEU A 85 2.80 17.25 -12.50
C LEU A 85 1.42 16.72 -12.08
N ILE A 86 0.92 17.16 -10.92
CA ILE A 86 -0.41 16.78 -10.42
C ILE A 86 -1.51 17.30 -11.35
N ASP A 87 -1.34 18.50 -11.92
CA ASP A 87 -2.31 19.06 -12.86
C ASP A 87 -2.36 18.30 -14.20
N ILE A 88 -1.22 17.79 -14.67
CA ILE A 88 -1.13 17.01 -15.92
C ILE A 88 -1.60 15.58 -15.71
N TYR A 89 -1.21 14.97 -14.60
CA TYR A 89 -1.54 13.60 -14.22
C TYR A 89 -2.30 13.59 -12.89
N PRO A 90 -3.59 13.98 -12.91
CA PRO A 90 -4.40 13.90 -11.70
C PRO A 90 -4.48 12.45 -11.24
N ARG A 91 -4.56 12.27 -9.91
CA ARG A 91 -4.79 10.94 -9.34
C ARG A 91 -6.05 10.34 -9.98
N PRO A 92 -6.00 9.09 -10.48
CA PRO A 92 -7.19 8.42 -10.97
C PRO A 92 -8.23 8.40 -9.85
N GLN A 93 -9.47 8.79 -10.20
CA GLN A 93 -10.59 8.60 -9.29
C GLN A 93 -10.81 7.09 -9.18
N GLU A 94 -10.76 6.57 -7.95
CA GLU A 94 -11.25 5.22 -7.66
C GLU A 94 -12.77 5.25 -7.86
N GLU A 95 -13.24 4.97 -9.08
CA GLU A 95 -14.63 4.64 -9.29
C GLU A 95 -14.90 3.36 -8.50
N LYS A 96 -15.64 3.48 -7.40
CA LYS A 96 -16.21 2.31 -6.73
C LYS A 96 -17.19 1.69 -7.70
N ILE A 97 -16.72 0.72 -8.48
CA ILE A 97 -17.58 -0.07 -9.34
C ILE A 97 -18.47 -0.88 -8.39
N ASN A 98 -19.68 -0.42 -8.15
CA ASN A 98 -20.74 -1.20 -7.51
C ASN A 98 -21.23 -2.23 -8.54
N VAL A 99 -20.36 -3.17 -8.93
CA VAL A 99 -20.87 -4.45 -9.44
C VAL A 99 -21.65 -5.03 -8.28
N GLY A 100 -22.89 -5.44 -8.52
CA GLY A 100 -23.65 -6.14 -7.49
C GLY A 100 -22.84 -7.36 -7.07
N ILE A 101 -22.22 -7.30 -5.90
CA ILE A 101 -21.41 -8.40 -5.35
C ILE A 101 -22.30 -9.55 -4.87
N SER A 102 -23.58 -9.58 -5.23
CA SER A 102 -24.47 -10.68 -4.90
C SER A 102 -24.01 -11.94 -5.63
N GLY A 103 -24.08 -13.09 -4.95
CA GLY A 103 -23.65 -14.36 -5.50
C GLY A 103 -22.57 -15.04 -4.67
N GLU A 104 -21.99 -16.07 -5.27
CA GLU A 104 -20.94 -16.91 -4.67
C GLU A 104 -19.55 -16.35 -4.99
N HIS A 105 -18.72 -16.26 -3.95
CA HIS A 105 -17.35 -15.78 -4.02
C HIS A 105 -16.41 -16.80 -3.36
N PRO A 106 -15.27 -17.12 -3.98
CA PRO A 106 -14.20 -17.86 -3.33
C PRO A 106 -13.74 -17.18 -2.03
N ILE A 107 -13.27 -17.96 -1.06
CA ILE A 107 -12.83 -17.40 0.24
C ILE A 107 -11.59 -16.50 0.12
N ASN A 108 -10.81 -16.66 -0.95
CA ASN A 108 -9.60 -15.90 -1.25
C ASN A 108 -9.86 -14.71 -2.19
N ASP A 109 -11.11 -14.40 -2.50
CA ASP A 109 -11.48 -13.27 -3.36
C ASP A 109 -11.39 -11.92 -2.63
N GLU A 110 -11.07 -10.85 -3.37
CA GLU A 110 -10.88 -9.50 -2.84
C GLU A 110 -12.17 -8.67 -2.95
N VAL A 111 -13.26 -9.19 -2.39
CA VAL A 111 -14.59 -8.55 -2.42
C VAL A 111 -14.85 -7.78 -1.13
N ASN A 112 -15.21 -6.50 -1.24
CA ASN A 112 -15.61 -5.69 -0.09
C ASN A 112 -17.03 -6.06 0.35
N VAL A 113 -17.15 -6.76 1.48
CA VAL A 113 -18.42 -7.25 2.03
C VAL A 113 -19.03 -6.32 3.08
N THR A 114 -18.50 -5.10 3.22
CA THR A 114 -18.95 -4.16 4.25
C THR A 114 -20.44 -3.83 4.06
N GLY A 115 -21.23 -4.04 5.12
CA GLY A 115 -22.68 -3.84 5.11
C GLY A 115 -23.48 -5.00 4.51
N GLN A 116 -22.83 -6.01 3.94
CA GLN A 116 -23.48 -7.21 3.43
C GLN A 116 -23.70 -8.27 4.50
N LYS A 117 -24.73 -9.09 4.30
CA LYS A 117 -25.04 -10.25 5.15
C LYS A 117 -24.73 -11.53 4.40
N PRO A 118 -24.03 -12.50 5.02
CA PRO A 118 -23.80 -13.79 4.41
C PRO A 118 -25.10 -14.60 4.40
N VAL A 119 -25.26 -15.44 3.38
CA VAL A 119 -26.39 -16.35 3.21
C VAL A 119 -25.97 -17.77 3.55
N LYS A 120 -24.83 -18.21 3.00
CA LYS A 120 -24.24 -19.53 3.26
C LYS A 120 -22.73 -19.50 3.07
N ILE A 121 -22.05 -20.46 3.68
CA ILE A 121 -20.67 -20.84 3.37
C ILE A 121 -20.69 -22.26 2.81
N ILE A 122 -19.85 -22.51 1.82
CA ILE A 122 -19.67 -23.82 1.19
C ILE A 122 -18.25 -24.26 1.52
N ILE A 123 -18.10 -25.47 2.07
CA ILE A 123 -16.80 -26.04 2.46
C ILE A 123 -16.75 -27.46 1.90
N GLN A 124 -15.83 -27.74 0.98
CA GLN A 124 -15.68 -29.05 0.31
C GLN A 124 -17.03 -29.59 -0.21
N SER A 125 -17.76 -28.76 -0.95
CA SER A 125 -19.10 -29.05 -1.50
C SER A 125 -20.24 -29.20 -0.48
N GLN A 126 -20.00 -29.00 0.82
CA GLN A 126 -21.06 -29.00 1.84
C GLN A 126 -21.54 -27.58 2.12
N GLU A 127 -22.86 -27.36 2.11
CA GLU A 127 -23.46 -26.05 2.32
C GLU A 127 -23.92 -25.83 3.76
N TYR A 128 -23.56 -24.68 4.34
CA TYR A 128 -24.00 -24.26 5.66
C TYR A 128 -24.65 -22.90 5.63
N ARG A 129 -25.92 -22.82 6.03
CA ARG A 129 -26.65 -21.55 6.13
C ARG A 129 -26.10 -20.67 7.23
N LEU A 130 -26.01 -19.38 6.93
CA LEU A 130 -25.46 -18.37 7.83
C LEU A 130 -26.47 -17.28 8.16
N THR A 131 -26.37 -16.76 9.38
CA THR A 131 -27.16 -15.60 9.83
C THR A 131 -26.30 -14.34 9.99
N THR A 132 -25.01 -14.52 10.30
CA THR A 132 -24.03 -13.45 10.54
C THR A 132 -22.64 -13.94 10.16
N TRP A 133 -21.71 -13.02 9.91
CA TRP A 133 -20.30 -13.37 9.70
C TRP A 133 -19.69 -14.08 10.91
N SER A 134 -20.05 -13.67 12.13
CA SER A 134 -19.64 -14.37 13.37
C SER A 134 -20.11 -15.83 13.39
N ASN A 135 -21.30 -16.12 12.83
CA ASN A 135 -21.76 -17.50 12.67
C ASN A 135 -20.96 -18.26 11.61
N ALA A 136 -20.49 -17.62 10.54
CA ALA A 136 -19.59 -18.25 9.56
C ALA A 136 -18.31 -18.79 10.21
N LEU A 137 -17.70 -17.98 11.07
CA LEU A 137 -16.48 -18.34 11.80
C LEU A 137 -16.69 -19.57 12.69
N VAL A 138 -17.80 -19.60 13.45
CA VAL A 138 -18.18 -20.74 14.30
C VAL A 138 -18.44 -21.99 13.47
N THR A 139 -19.20 -21.85 12.37
CA THR A 139 -19.52 -22.96 11.46
C THR A 139 -18.25 -23.59 10.89
N PHE A 140 -17.33 -22.78 10.39
CA PHE A 140 -16.08 -23.26 9.81
C PHE A 140 -15.22 -24.02 10.83
N LEU A 141 -15.04 -23.48 12.04
CA LEU A 141 -14.25 -24.16 13.07
C LEU A 141 -14.88 -25.46 13.56
N ASN A 142 -16.21 -25.52 13.68
CA ASN A 142 -16.91 -26.78 14.00
C ASN A 142 -16.73 -27.79 12.87
N TYR A 143 -16.85 -27.36 11.61
CA TYR A 143 -16.59 -28.22 10.46
C TYR A 143 -15.19 -28.84 10.51
N ILE A 144 -14.15 -28.02 10.73
CA ILE A 144 -12.78 -28.55 10.84
C ILE A 144 -12.66 -29.52 12.02
N TRP A 145 -13.24 -29.20 13.17
CA TRP A 145 -13.21 -30.09 14.33
C TRP A 145 -13.84 -31.45 14.06
N ASP A 146 -15.00 -31.48 13.39
CA ASP A 146 -15.76 -32.70 13.11
C ASP A 146 -15.10 -33.59 12.07
N ASN A 147 -14.38 -33.00 11.10
CA ASN A 147 -13.77 -33.74 9.98
C ASN A 147 -12.27 -34.03 10.19
N ASP A 148 -11.54 -33.11 10.82
CA ASP A 148 -10.10 -33.22 11.09
C ASP A 148 -9.71 -32.45 12.36
N SER A 149 -9.88 -33.11 13.51
CA SER A 149 -9.43 -32.59 14.81
C SER A 149 -7.92 -32.28 14.86
N GLY A 150 -7.09 -32.91 14.02
CA GLY A 150 -5.67 -32.62 13.91
C GLY A 150 -5.44 -31.25 13.25
N ALA A 151 -6.09 -31.00 12.13
CA ALA A 151 -6.09 -29.69 11.47
C ALA A 151 -6.60 -28.57 12.39
N TYR A 152 -7.62 -28.86 13.21
CA TYR A 152 -8.09 -27.91 14.23
C TYR A 152 -6.97 -27.51 15.21
N GLN A 153 -6.17 -28.48 15.70
CA GLN A 153 -5.05 -28.17 16.59
C GLN A 153 -3.96 -27.35 15.89
N ILE A 154 -3.73 -27.56 14.59
CA ILE A 154 -2.79 -26.76 13.80
C ILE A 154 -3.28 -25.30 13.72
N ILE A 155 -4.57 -25.08 13.43
CA ILE A 155 -5.21 -23.76 13.44
C ILE A 155 -5.04 -23.09 14.81
N LYS A 156 -5.38 -23.81 15.89
CA LYS A 156 -5.34 -23.29 17.25
C LYS A 156 -3.95 -22.84 17.69
N ASN A 157 -2.92 -23.58 17.27
CA ASN A 157 -1.53 -23.28 17.60
C ASN A 157 -0.88 -22.28 16.63
N ASN A 158 -1.57 -21.85 15.58
CA ASN A 158 -1.03 -20.91 14.61
C ASN A 158 -0.82 -19.52 15.25
N LYS A 159 0.40 -18.99 15.14
CA LYS A 159 0.78 -17.69 15.74
C LYS A 159 -0.09 -16.53 15.26
N SER A 160 -0.49 -16.53 13.99
CA SER A 160 -1.31 -15.46 13.40
C SER A 160 -2.76 -15.50 13.87
N LEU A 161 -3.24 -16.66 14.35
CA LEU A 161 -4.62 -16.86 14.79
C LEU A 161 -4.78 -16.83 16.32
N LYS A 162 -3.71 -16.55 17.07
CA LYS A 162 -3.71 -16.55 18.54
C LYS A 162 -4.82 -15.71 19.19
N ARG A 163 -5.18 -14.59 18.57
CA ARG A 163 -6.23 -13.70 19.10
C ARG A 163 -7.61 -14.37 19.09
N LEU A 164 -7.86 -15.30 18.16
CA LEU A 164 -9.11 -16.04 18.06
C LEU A 164 -9.35 -16.92 19.29
N PHE A 165 -8.29 -17.52 19.84
CA PHE A 165 -8.32 -18.46 20.96
C PHE A 165 -7.77 -17.86 22.28
N SER A 166 -7.71 -16.53 22.37
CA SER A 166 -7.14 -15.86 23.55
C SER A 166 -8.01 -16.02 24.81
N SER A 167 -7.42 -15.83 25.99
CA SER A 167 -8.15 -15.91 27.27
C SER A 167 -9.04 -14.71 27.56
N ASN A 168 -8.81 -13.55 26.92
CA ASN A 168 -9.57 -12.31 27.18
C ASN A 168 -10.51 -12.01 26.00
N LEU A 169 -11.69 -12.61 26.03
CA LEU A 169 -12.67 -12.57 24.94
C LEU A 169 -13.70 -11.45 25.16
N ARG A 170 -13.90 -10.60 24.14
CA ARG A 170 -14.89 -9.51 24.15
C ARG A 170 -16.29 -9.99 23.76
N ASN A 171 -16.41 -10.86 22.76
CA ASN A 171 -17.67 -11.46 22.35
C ASN A 171 -17.49 -12.98 22.12
N PRO A 172 -17.35 -13.76 23.21
CA PRO A 172 -17.08 -15.18 23.12
C PRO A 172 -18.24 -15.97 22.51
N LYS A 173 -17.93 -16.91 21.61
CA LYS A 173 -18.86 -17.96 21.18
C LYS A 173 -18.28 -19.33 21.46
N LYS A 174 -19.16 -20.26 21.85
CA LYS A 174 -18.80 -21.65 22.17
C LYS A 174 -18.91 -22.54 20.94
N LEU A 175 -17.88 -23.31 20.68
CA LEU A 175 -17.82 -24.36 19.67
C LEU A 175 -18.42 -25.68 20.20
N GLN A 176 -18.71 -26.62 19.30
CA GLN A 176 -19.29 -27.91 19.68
C GLN A 176 -18.34 -28.75 20.57
N ASN A 177 -17.03 -28.62 20.35
CA ASN A 177 -16.00 -29.24 21.18
C ASN A 177 -15.84 -28.61 22.58
N GLY A 178 -16.63 -27.57 22.90
CA GLY A 178 -16.63 -26.90 24.18
C GLY A 178 -15.70 -25.70 24.30
N GLU A 179 -14.82 -25.46 23.32
CA GLU A 179 -13.90 -24.32 23.34
C GLU A 179 -14.61 -22.99 23.06
N LEU A 180 -14.04 -21.90 23.59
CA LEU A 180 -14.53 -20.55 23.36
C LEU A 180 -13.61 -19.82 22.38
N ILE A 181 -14.22 -19.08 21.45
CA ILE A 181 -13.52 -18.26 20.47
C ILE A 181 -13.99 -16.80 20.49
N GLU A 182 -13.10 -15.87 20.14
CA GLU A 182 -13.46 -14.47 19.91
C GLU A 182 -14.26 -14.33 18.62
N THR A 183 -15.32 -13.53 18.62
CA THR A 183 -16.08 -13.22 17.41
C THR A 183 -16.37 -11.73 17.21
N ASN A 184 -15.79 -10.84 18.05
CA ASN A 184 -15.85 -9.40 17.89
C ASN A 184 -14.88 -8.89 16.81
N TYR A 185 -15.19 -9.23 15.56
CA TYR A 185 -14.45 -8.85 14.36
C TYR A 185 -15.39 -8.22 13.33
N SER A 186 -14.84 -7.37 12.44
CA SER A 186 -15.58 -6.92 11.26
C SER A 186 -15.79 -8.07 10.28
N ALA A 187 -16.73 -7.92 9.33
CA ALA A 187 -16.96 -8.89 8.26
C ALA A 187 -15.67 -9.23 7.49
N GLU A 188 -14.94 -8.19 7.08
CA GLU A 188 -13.62 -8.26 6.43
C GLU A 188 -12.61 -9.08 7.25
N ALA A 189 -12.50 -8.81 8.56
CA ALA A 189 -11.58 -9.52 9.41
C ALA A 189 -11.98 -11.00 9.58
N ILE A 190 -13.27 -11.31 9.59
CA ILE A 190 -13.75 -12.69 9.64
C ILE A 190 -13.41 -13.44 8.36
N LEU A 191 -13.64 -12.84 7.19
CA LEU A 191 -13.25 -13.43 5.91
C LEU A 191 -11.74 -13.68 5.82
N ALA A 192 -10.92 -12.72 6.26
CA ALA A 192 -9.47 -12.89 6.32
C ALA A 192 -9.05 -14.03 7.25
N LEU A 193 -9.72 -14.19 8.42
CA LEU A 193 -9.49 -15.31 9.33
C LEU A 193 -9.89 -16.65 8.69
N LEU A 194 -11.05 -16.71 8.03
CA LEU A 194 -11.53 -17.90 7.32
C LEU A 194 -10.57 -18.30 6.20
N GLY A 195 -10.16 -17.36 5.35
CA GLY A 195 -9.18 -17.59 4.29
C GLY A 195 -7.86 -18.09 4.84
N LYS A 196 -7.37 -17.50 5.95
CA LYS A 196 -6.12 -17.96 6.57
C LYS A 196 -6.24 -19.38 7.14
N MET A 197 -7.36 -19.72 7.76
CA MET A 197 -7.59 -21.08 8.27
C MET A 197 -7.72 -22.09 7.13
N ALA A 198 -8.41 -21.74 6.04
CA ALA A 198 -8.53 -22.57 4.86
C ALA A 198 -7.17 -22.82 4.18
N GLU A 199 -6.30 -21.80 4.12
CA GLU A 199 -4.92 -21.92 3.65
C GLU A 199 -4.11 -22.88 4.55
N VAL A 200 -4.22 -22.75 5.87
CA VAL A 200 -3.54 -23.63 6.84
C VAL A 200 -3.98 -25.09 6.69
N CYS A 201 -5.25 -25.32 6.36
CA CYS A 201 -5.81 -26.65 6.10
C CYS A 201 -5.57 -27.15 4.67
N GLY A 202 -5.08 -26.31 3.76
CA GLY A 202 -4.89 -26.67 2.35
C GLY A 202 -6.20 -26.82 1.56
N ILE A 203 -7.30 -26.23 2.02
CA ILE A 203 -8.64 -26.34 1.41
C ILE A 203 -9.17 -25.01 0.85
N GLN A 204 -8.31 -24.00 0.70
CA GLN A 204 -8.72 -22.65 0.28
C GLN A 204 -9.50 -22.61 -1.03
N ASP A 205 -9.19 -23.49 -1.98
CA ASP A 205 -9.86 -23.56 -3.29
C ASP A 205 -11.20 -24.31 -3.24
N GLU A 206 -11.53 -24.90 -2.08
CA GLU A 206 -12.76 -25.65 -1.83
C GLU A 206 -13.72 -24.90 -0.87
N VAL A 207 -13.41 -23.64 -0.56
CA VAL A 207 -14.22 -22.80 0.34
C VAL A 207 -14.71 -21.58 -0.42
N SER A 208 -16.02 -21.38 -0.39
CA SER A 208 -16.68 -20.20 -0.95
C SER A 208 -17.79 -19.71 0.00
N TYR A 209 -18.23 -18.48 -0.20
CA TYR A 209 -19.34 -17.90 0.56
C TYR A 209 -20.30 -17.18 -0.37
N VAL A 210 -21.57 -17.11 0.04
CA VAL A 210 -22.62 -16.44 -0.72
C VAL A 210 -23.12 -15.23 0.04
N ILE A 211 -23.17 -14.08 -0.63
CA ILE A 211 -23.79 -12.85 -0.13
C ILE A 211 -24.99 -12.47 -0.99
N LYS A 212 -25.96 -11.81 -0.36
CA LYS A 212 -27.20 -11.36 -1.01
C LYS A 212 -27.03 -9.95 -1.57
#